data_AF-A0A965MVS9-F1
#
_entry.id   AF-A0A965MVS9-F1
#
_cell.length_a   1.000
_cell.length_b   1.000
_cell.length_c   1.000
_cell.angle_alpha   90.00
_cell.angle_beta   90.00
_cell.angle_gamma   90.00
#
_symmetry.space_group_name_H-M   'P 1'
#
loop_
_entity.id
_entity.type
_entity.pdbx_description
1 polymer ?
#
loop_
_entity_poly.entity_id
_entity_poly.type
_entity_poly.pdbx_seq_one_letter_code
_entity_poly.pdbx_strand_id
1 'polypeptide(L)'
;MANDVIVSNTPTSSNPDIPVRTTETVDLKHIQHMRLDIGSGTSESVVTGSNPFPTLLNGTIVASNSSTTPLSGGGVFTGAAMEITNYAVINVCVYSDVASATNGVTVQFSPDGTNWDHSHSTTYTTGSGKGYIFNAEYRYARVVYTNGATSQGAFRLQTLLKTTRVQSSLFTLSQTVSGDMFAELVKAQLTAQDNTGSFQPINCTNGGNLKVAVEEINAAIDTATLTNVTASASSVQLLAANADRKMAVFVNDSDKNAYIKFGTTASTTSYSYLLTSGQTLELPKPVYTGGIDCIWAASVTGSMRITEL
;
A
#
# COMPACT_ATOMS: atom_id res chain seq x y z
N MET A 1 -48.23 -52.35 -24.31
CA MET A 1 -46.88 -52.81 -23.91
C MET A 1 -46.14 -53.20 -25.18
N ALA A 2 -44.82 -52.94 -25.20
CA ALA A 2 -43.92 -52.89 -26.35
C ALA A 2 -44.09 -51.65 -27.24
N ASN A 3 -43.11 -50.74 -27.16
CA ASN A 3 -42.59 -49.92 -28.26
C ASN A 3 -41.52 -48.97 -27.70
N ASP A 4 -40.32 -49.52 -27.45
CA ASP A 4 -39.10 -48.70 -27.48
C ASP A 4 -38.88 -48.30 -28.95
N VAL A 5 -39.47 -47.17 -29.34
CA VAL A 5 -39.26 -46.62 -30.68
C VAL A 5 -37.86 -46.01 -30.71
N ILE A 6 -36.91 -46.76 -31.27
CA ILE A 6 -35.62 -46.22 -31.69
C ILE A 6 -35.91 -45.35 -32.91
N VAL A 7 -36.01 -44.03 -32.71
CA VAL A 7 -36.06 -43.07 -33.82
C VAL A 7 -34.63 -42.92 -34.35
N SER A 8 -34.23 -43.84 -35.23
CA SER A 8 -32.99 -43.75 -36.00
C SER A 8 -33.23 -42.90 -37.24
N ASN A 9 -32.59 -41.73 -37.33
CA ASN A 9 -32.45 -40.95 -38.55
C ASN A 9 -31.01 -41.06 -39.08
N THR A 10 -30.66 -42.21 -39.64
CA THR A 10 -29.35 -42.41 -40.29
C THR A 10 -29.20 -41.49 -41.53
N PRO A 11 -27.98 -41.11 -41.99
CA PRO A 11 -26.66 -41.55 -41.51
C PRO A 11 -25.58 -40.43 -41.39
N THR A 12 -24.75 -40.52 -40.34
CA THR A 12 -23.26 -40.39 -40.40
C THR A 12 -22.63 -40.58 -39.03
N SER A 13 -23.40 -40.56 -37.93
CA SER A 13 -22.85 -40.88 -36.61
C SER A 13 -22.64 -42.39 -36.47
N SER A 14 -21.40 -42.80 -36.18
CA SER A 14 -21.04 -44.16 -35.77
C SER A 14 -21.36 -44.46 -34.30
N ASN A 15 -21.80 -43.45 -33.55
CA ASN A 15 -22.24 -43.61 -32.17
C ASN A 15 -23.73 -43.95 -32.14
N PRO A 16 -24.17 -44.90 -31.30
CA PRO A 16 -25.59 -45.19 -31.09
C PRO A 16 -26.36 -43.92 -30.72
N ASP A 17 -27.53 -43.71 -31.32
CA ASP A 17 -28.42 -42.60 -30.97
C ASP A 17 -28.81 -42.66 -29.49
N ILE A 18 -29.02 -41.50 -28.87
CA ILE A 18 -29.48 -41.43 -27.48
C ILE A 18 -30.89 -42.03 -27.43
N PRO A 19 -31.14 -43.11 -26.67
CA PRO A 19 -32.47 -43.68 -26.58
C PRO A 19 -33.41 -42.69 -25.88
N VAL A 20 -34.42 -42.21 -26.61
CA VAL A 20 -35.43 -41.28 -26.10
C VAL A 20 -36.72 -42.03 -25.87
N ARG A 21 -37.25 -42.02 -24.65
CA ARG A 21 -38.59 -42.56 -24.37
C ARG A 21 -39.63 -41.53 -24.79
N THR A 22 -40.64 -41.94 -25.55
CA THR A 22 -41.75 -41.04 -25.92
C THR A 22 -43.00 -41.39 -25.13
N THR A 23 -43.71 -40.39 -24.63
CA THR A 23 -45.07 -40.53 -24.07
C THR A 23 -46.00 -39.56 -24.77
N GLU A 24 -47.21 -40.01 -25.09
CA GLU A 24 -48.23 -39.16 -25.73
C GLU A 24 -49.17 -38.59 -24.66
N THR A 25 -49.43 -37.28 -24.68
CA THR A 25 -50.43 -36.66 -23.80
C THR A 25 -51.83 -36.98 -24.28
N VAL A 26 -52.84 -36.76 -23.43
CA VAL A 26 -54.26 -36.88 -23.79
C VAL A 26 -54.69 -36.02 -25.00
N ASP A 27 -53.94 -34.94 -25.28
CA ASP A 27 -54.12 -34.07 -26.46
C ASP A 27 -53.24 -34.46 -27.67
N LEU A 28 -52.72 -35.70 -27.73
CA LEU A 28 -51.90 -36.24 -28.82
C LEU A 28 -50.55 -35.51 -29.05
N LYS A 29 -50.01 -34.84 -28.03
CA LYS A 29 -48.66 -34.28 -28.07
C LYS A 29 -47.64 -35.34 -27.65
N HIS A 30 -46.62 -35.52 -28.46
CA HIS A 30 -45.49 -36.37 -28.12
C HIS A 30 -44.53 -35.62 -27.18
N ILE A 31 -44.32 -36.15 -25.98
CA ILE A 31 -43.27 -35.71 -25.06
C ILE A 31 -42.10 -36.67 -25.21
N GLN A 32 -40.94 -36.14 -25.58
CA GLN A 32 -39.69 -36.87 -25.62
C GLN A 32 -38.97 -36.74 -24.28
N HIS A 33 -38.66 -37.88 -23.65
CA HIS A 33 -37.92 -37.98 -22.40
C HIS A 33 -36.49 -38.37 -22.73
N MET A 34 -35.58 -37.41 -22.63
CA MET A 34 -34.14 -37.65 -22.69
C MET A 34 -33.61 -37.77 -21.25
N ARG A 35 -32.86 -38.84 -20.94
CA ARG A 35 -32.19 -39.01 -19.65
C ARG A 35 -30.68 -39.01 -19.87
N LEU A 36 -29.94 -38.33 -19.00
CA LEU A 36 -28.49 -38.32 -19.00
C LEU A 36 -28.02 -39.15 -17.78
N ASP A 37 -27.51 -40.36 -18.04
CA ASP A 37 -26.95 -41.24 -17.02
C ASP A 37 -25.47 -40.90 -16.81
N ILE A 38 -25.07 -40.71 -15.55
CA ILE A 38 -23.71 -40.30 -15.16
C ILE A 38 -23.12 -41.28 -14.13
N GLY A 39 -23.38 -42.58 -14.27
CA GLY A 39 -22.86 -43.63 -13.38
C GLY A 39 -22.32 -44.85 -14.11
N SER A 40 -21.53 -45.67 -13.39
CA SER A 40 -21.11 -47.00 -13.85
C SER A 40 -21.99 -48.08 -13.19
N GLY A 41 -22.99 -48.60 -13.89
CA GLY A 41 -23.83 -49.70 -13.39
C GLY A 41 -25.08 -49.98 -14.23
N THR A 42 -25.70 -51.14 -14.01
CA THR A 42 -26.94 -51.60 -14.67
C THR A 42 -28.22 -51.08 -13.99
N SER A 43 -28.13 -50.00 -13.21
CA SER A 43 -29.28 -49.42 -12.49
C SER A 43 -29.24 -47.90 -12.58
N GLU A 44 -30.43 -47.32 -12.73
CA GLU A 44 -30.67 -45.90 -12.90
C GLU A 44 -29.94 -45.08 -11.81
N SER A 45 -28.89 -44.35 -12.17
CA SER A 45 -28.24 -43.42 -11.24
C SER A 45 -28.96 -42.07 -11.29
N VAL A 46 -29.87 -41.86 -10.33
CA VAL A 46 -30.53 -40.56 -10.15
C VAL A 46 -29.48 -39.52 -9.76
N VAL A 47 -29.51 -38.34 -10.40
CA VAL A 47 -28.72 -37.19 -9.97
C VAL A 47 -29.20 -36.77 -8.59
N THR A 48 -28.36 -36.97 -7.59
CA THR A 48 -28.64 -36.61 -6.18
C THR A 48 -27.61 -35.58 -5.71
N GLY A 49 -27.76 -35.06 -4.49
CA GLY A 49 -26.68 -34.29 -3.85
C GLY A 49 -25.38 -35.08 -3.67
N SER A 50 -25.42 -36.42 -3.74
CA SER A 50 -24.25 -37.30 -3.66
C SER A 50 -23.63 -37.63 -5.04
N ASN A 51 -24.34 -37.34 -6.14
CA ASN A 51 -23.85 -37.47 -7.51
C ASN A 51 -24.46 -36.34 -8.39
N PRO A 52 -24.14 -35.07 -8.12
CA PRO A 52 -24.63 -33.97 -8.94
C PRO A 52 -23.99 -34.04 -10.32
N PHE A 53 -24.63 -33.44 -11.33
CA PHE A 53 -23.91 -33.11 -12.57
C PHE A 53 -22.60 -32.39 -12.21
N PRO A 54 -21.50 -32.61 -12.96
CA PRO A 54 -20.27 -31.85 -12.81
C PRO A 54 -20.55 -30.40 -13.20
N THR A 55 -21.12 -29.69 -12.25
CA THR A 55 -21.29 -28.26 -12.21
C THR A 55 -19.98 -27.71 -11.67
N LEU A 56 -19.66 -26.49 -12.09
CA LEU A 56 -18.48 -25.75 -11.66
C LEU A 56 -18.17 -26.01 -10.17
N LEU A 57 -16.92 -26.37 -9.88
CA LEU A 57 -16.50 -26.54 -8.49
C LEU A 57 -16.75 -25.24 -7.74
N ASN A 58 -17.66 -25.31 -6.78
CA ASN A 58 -18.01 -24.18 -5.92
C ASN A 58 -17.07 -24.12 -4.72
N GLY A 59 -16.97 -22.93 -4.13
CA GLY A 59 -16.32 -22.78 -2.84
C GLY A 59 -17.02 -23.64 -1.78
N THR A 60 -16.25 -24.22 -0.86
CA THR A 60 -16.76 -25.17 0.12
C THR A 60 -16.28 -24.83 1.52
N ILE A 61 -17.17 -24.97 2.51
CA ILE A 61 -16.81 -24.87 3.93
C ILE A 61 -16.23 -26.22 4.35
N VAL A 62 -15.02 -26.20 4.91
CA VAL A 62 -14.33 -27.41 5.39
C VAL A 62 -14.61 -27.57 6.87
N ALA A 63 -15.64 -28.36 7.20
CA ALA A 63 -16.07 -28.59 8.58
C ALA A 63 -14.96 -29.16 9.46
N SER A 64 -14.12 -30.06 8.93
CA SER A 64 -12.97 -30.65 9.65
C SER A 64 -11.83 -29.66 9.93
N ASN A 65 -11.90 -28.45 9.36
CA ASN A 65 -10.98 -27.34 9.59
C ASN A 65 -11.73 -26.11 10.12
N SER A 66 -12.91 -26.32 10.71
CA SER A 66 -13.76 -25.31 11.30
C SER A 66 -14.17 -25.75 12.71
N SER A 67 -14.42 -24.81 13.62
CA SER A 67 -14.81 -25.12 14.99
C SER A 67 -15.55 -23.95 15.64
N THR A 68 -16.51 -24.28 16.50
CA THR A 68 -17.14 -23.31 17.41
C THR A 68 -16.86 -23.63 18.88
N THR A 69 -15.99 -24.61 19.15
CA THR A 69 -15.69 -25.07 20.51
C THR A 69 -14.61 -24.18 21.13
N PRO A 70 -14.89 -23.44 22.23
CA PRO A 70 -13.89 -22.62 22.89
C PRO A 70 -12.70 -23.45 23.41
N LEU A 71 -11.51 -22.89 23.32
CA LEU A 71 -10.25 -23.50 23.78
C LEU A 71 -9.85 -22.93 25.14
N SER A 72 -9.27 -23.78 25.99
CA SER A 72 -8.61 -23.33 27.23
C SER A 72 -7.37 -22.48 26.92
N GLY A 73 -6.81 -21.83 27.94
CA GLY A 73 -5.53 -21.14 27.83
C GLY A 73 -4.44 -22.08 27.27
N GLY A 74 -3.80 -21.68 26.17
CA GLY A 74 -2.82 -22.50 25.43
C GLY A 74 -3.40 -23.70 24.67
N GLY A 75 -4.72 -23.88 24.68
CA GLY A 75 -5.40 -24.97 23.96
C GLY A 75 -5.19 -24.86 22.44
N VAL A 76 -5.17 -26.01 21.76
CA VAL A 76 -4.90 -26.09 20.32
C VAL A 76 -6.06 -26.80 19.62
N PHE A 77 -6.60 -26.18 18.58
CA PHE A 77 -7.40 -26.84 17.55
C PHE A 77 -6.50 -27.27 16.41
N THR A 78 -6.62 -28.52 15.96
CA THR A 78 -5.92 -29.05 14.77
C THR A 78 -6.95 -29.67 13.84
N GLY A 79 -7.09 -29.08 12.65
CA GLY A 79 -7.96 -29.61 11.62
C GLY A 79 -7.41 -30.88 10.97
N ALA A 80 -8.28 -31.62 10.28
CA ALA A 80 -7.88 -32.77 9.49
C ALA A 80 -7.21 -32.34 8.17
N ALA A 81 -6.43 -33.24 7.55
CA ALA A 81 -5.91 -33.00 6.21
C ALA A 81 -7.08 -32.78 5.23
N MET A 82 -7.05 -31.66 4.49
CA MET A 82 -7.99 -31.34 3.43
C MET A 82 -7.25 -31.25 2.10
N GLU A 83 -7.77 -31.87 1.05
CA GLU A 83 -7.23 -31.77 -0.30
C GLU A 83 -7.65 -30.44 -0.93
N ILE A 84 -6.69 -29.70 -1.49
CA ILE A 84 -6.89 -28.33 -1.98
C ILE A 84 -6.53 -28.15 -3.47
N THR A 85 -6.21 -29.24 -4.18
CA THR A 85 -5.71 -29.24 -5.57
C THR A 85 -6.59 -28.46 -6.55
N ASN A 86 -7.91 -28.43 -6.31
CA ASN A 86 -8.87 -27.78 -7.19
C ASN A 86 -9.27 -26.37 -6.72
N TYR A 87 -8.61 -25.84 -5.69
CA TYR A 87 -8.92 -24.53 -5.11
C TYR A 87 -7.73 -23.59 -5.26
N ALA A 88 -8.02 -22.30 -5.41
CA ALA A 88 -7.00 -21.26 -5.49
C ALA A 88 -6.70 -20.65 -4.11
N VAL A 89 -7.68 -20.65 -3.21
CA VAL A 89 -7.65 -19.90 -1.95
C VAL A 89 -8.19 -20.71 -0.79
N ILE A 90 -7.51 -20.58 0.35
CA ILE A 90 -7.95 -21.01 1.68
C ILE A 90 -8.28 -19.74 2.48
N ASN A 91 -9.55 -19.52 2.78
CA ASN A 91 -10.00 -18.40 3.62
C ASN A 91 -10.29 -18.90 5.04
N VAL A 92 -9.53 -18.41 6.02
CA VAL A 92 -9.66 -18.78 7.43
C VAL A 92 -10.27 -17.61 8.19
N CYS A 93 -11.55 -17.72 8.52
CA CYS A 93 -12.30 -16.75 9.30
C CYS A 93 -12.22 -17.10 10.79
N VAL A 94 -11.74 -16.17 11.61
CA VAL A 94 -11.56 -16.34 13.04
C VAL A 94 -12.31 -15.25 13.79
N TYR A 95 -13.09 -15.65 14.78
CA TYR A 95 -13.52 -14.80 15.87
C TYR A 95 -13.19 -15.49 17.19
N SER A 96 -12.56 -14.75 18.10
CA SER A 96 -12.41 -15.14 19.50
C SER A 96 -12.50 -13.92 20.40
N ASP A 97 -13.04 -14.10 21.61
CA ASP A 97 -13.07 -13.07 22.64
C ASP A 97 -11.71 -12.81 23.31
N VAL A 98 -10.72 -13.68 23.07
CA VAL A 98 -9.33 -13.52 23.52
C VAL A 98 -8.35 -13.71 22.34
N ALA A 99 -7.13 -13.20 22.50
CA ALA A 99 -6.12 -13.27 21.43
C ALA A 99 -5.61 -14.71 21.26
N SER A 100 -5.18 -15.06 20.06
CA SER A 100 -4.39 -16.28 19.85
C SER A 100 -3.02 -16.14 20.52
N ALA A 101 -2.27 -17.24 20.63
CA ALA A 101 -0.84 -17.16 20.82
C ALA A 101 -0.18 -16.40 19.65
N THR A 102 1.05 -15.92 19.84
CA THR A 102 1.86 -15.39 18.73
C THR A 102 1.99 -16.45 17.64
N ASN A 103 1.71 -16.07 16.39
CA ASN A 103 1.63 -16.99 15.25
C ASN A 103 0.63 -18.14 15.43
N GLY A 104 -0.37 -17.92 16.29
CA GLY A 104 -1.33 -18.96 16.70
C GLY A 104 -2.33 -19.35 15.61
N VAL A 105 -2.52 -18.57 14.54
CA VAL A 105 -3.33 -18.95 13.38
C VAL A 105 -2.40 -19.45 12.29
N THR A 106 -2.41 -20.75 12.02
CA THR A 106 -1.49 -21.37 11.06
C THR A 106 -2.25 -22.20 10.03
N VAL A 107 -1.86 -22.06 8.76
CA VAL A 107 -2.20 -23.02 7.70
C VAL A 107 -0.93 -23.82 7.40
N GLN A 108 -1.01 -25.13 7.59
CA GLN A 108 0.07 -26.06 7.29
C GLN A 108 -0.23 -26.74 5.95
N PHE A 109 0.82 -27.01 5.18
CA PHE A 109 0.75 -27.58 3.84
C PHE A 109 1.53 -28.88 3.75
N SER A 110 1.03 -29.81 2.92
CA SER A 110 1.57 -31.15 2.80
C SER A 110 1.40 -31.71 1.38
N PRO A 111 2.39 -32.40 0.83
CA PRO A 111 2.23 -33.15 -0.42
C PRO A 111 1.41 -34.44 -0.26
N ASP A 112 1.37 -35.04 0.93
CA ASP A 112 0.83 -36.39 1.18
C ASP A 112 -0.28 -36.48 2.24
N GLY A 113 -0.60 -35.36 2.92
CA GLY A 113 -1.63 -35.28 3.95
C GLY A 113 -1.19 -35.75 5.34
N THR A 114 0.08 -36.11 5.50
CA THR A 114 0.65 -36.64 6.75
C THR A 114 1.88 -35.88 7.23
N ASN A 115 2.77 -35.49 6.31
CA ASN A 115 3.99 -34.72 6.57
C ASN A 115 3.76 -33.24 6.25
N TRP A 116 3.94 -32.37 7.24
CA TRP A 116 3.58 -30.94 7.16
C TRP A 116 4.84 -30.09 6.98
N ASP A 117 5.26 -29.90 5.73
CA ASP A 117 6.59 -29.37 5.38
C ASP A 117 6.64 -27.85 5.26
N HIS A 118 5.49 -27.20 5.08
CA HIS A 118 5.39 -25.74 4.91
C HIS A 118 4.24 -25.17 5.73
N SER A 119 4.38 -23.92 6.16
CA SER A 119 3.33 -23.27 6.94
C SER A 119 3.32 -21.76 6.77
N HIS A 120 2.12 -21.18 6.69
CA HIS A 120 1.90 -19.76 6.86
C HIS A 120 1.25 -19.49 8.21
N SER A 121 1.78 -18.52 8.95
CA SER A 121 1.30 -18.20 10.29
C SER A 121 1.02 -16.71 10.47
N THR A 122 0.02 -16.40 11.28
CA THR A 122 -0.33 -15.04 11.71
C THR A 122 -0.88 -15.05 13.13
N THR A 123 -1.01 -13.86 13.73
CA THR A 123 -1.54 -13.69 15.09
C THR A 123 -2.94 -13.10 15.01
N TYR A 124 -3.92 -13.74 15.65
CA TYR A 124 -5.23 -13.13 15.88
C TYR A 124 -5.20 -12.28 17.14
N THR A 125 -5.36 -10.96 16.95
CA THR A 125 -5.63 -10.02 18.03
C THR A 125 -7.13 -9.95 18.31
N THR A 126 -7.50 -9.77 19.58
CA THR A 126 -8.91 -9.67 20.03
C THR A 126 -9.65 -8.57 19.28
N GLY A 127 -10.95 -8.76 19.04
CA GLY A 127 -11.83 -7.72 18.50
C GLY A 127 -12.90 -8.28 17.58
N SER A 128 -13.13 -7.60 16.47
CA SER A 128 -14.03 -8.10 15.42
C SER A 128 -13.48 -9.38 14.78
N GLY A 129 -14.37 -10.17 14.17
CA GLY A 129 -13.94 -11.33 13.37
C GLY A 129 -13.01 -10.92 12.23
N LYS A 130 -11.95 -11.69 11.99
CA LYS A 130 -10.95 -11.46 10.95
C LYS A 130 -10.96 -12.61 9.95
N GLY A 131 -10.92 -12.31 8.66
CA GLY A 131 -10.77 -13.30 7.58
C GLY A 131 -9.35 -13.25 7.01
N TYR A 132 -8.60 -14.33 7.14
CA TYR A 132 -7.24 -14.47 6.59
C TYR A 132 -7.30 -15.21 5.26
N ILE A 133 -6.60 -14.69 4.25
CA ILE A 133 -6.58 -15.26 2.90
C ILE A 133 -5.19 -15.87 2.67
N PHE A 134 -5.16 -17.16 2.38
CA PHE A 134 -3.94 -17.90 2.00
C PHE A 134 -4.13 -18.48 0.60
N ASN A 135 -3.06 -18.55 -0.18
CA ASN A 135 -3.08 -19.27 -1.44
C ASN A 135 -3.06 -20.78 -1.19
N ALA A 136 -3.67 -21.54 -2.09
CA ALA A 136 -3.46 -22.99 -2.13
C ALA A 136 -2.11 -23.29 -2.81
N GLU A 137 -1.21 -23.99 -2.10
CA GLU A 137 0.19 -24.17 -2.54
C GLU A 137 0.59 -25.64 -2.73
N TYR A 138 0.00 -26.55 -1.98
CA TYR A 138 0.29 -27.99 -2.01
C TYR A 138 -0.98 -28.80 -2.29
N ARG A 139 -0.87 -30.13 -2.39
CA ARG A 139 -2.03 -31.01 -2.53
C ARG A 139 -2.94 -30.98 -1.30
N TYR A 140 -2.36 -30.95 -0.10
CA TYR A 140 -3.10 -30.96 1.16
C TYR A 140 -2.77 -29.75 2.03
N ALA A 141 -3.75 -29.30 2.81
CA ALA A 141 -3.56 -28.33 3.89
C ALA A 141 -4.29 -28.76 5.17
N ARG A 142 -3.99 -28.11 6.29
CA ARG A 142 -4.84 -28.08 7.49
C ARG A 142 -4.70 -26.76 8.24
N VAL A 143 -5.73 -26.37 8.96
CA VAL A 143 -5.73 -25.22 9.85
C VAL A 143 -5.40 -25.66 11.27
N VAL A 144 -4.46 -24.95 11.89
CA VAL A 144 -4.10 -25.09 13.30
C VAL A 144 -4.33 -23.76 13.98
N TYR A 145 -5.08 -23.77 15.08
CA TYR A 145 -5.33 -22.58 15.91
C TYR A 145 -4.82 -22.84 17.32
N THR A 146 -3.88 -22.02 17.79
CA THR A 146 -3.34 -22.03 19.16
C THR A 146 -3.85 -20.84 19.93
N ASN A 147 -4.63 -21.09 20.98
CA ASN A 147 -5.18 -20.05 21.83
C ASN A 147 -4.07 -19.38 22.67
N GLY A 148 -4.27 -18.12 23.05
CA GLY A 148 -3.41 -17.41 23.98
C GLY A 148 -3.49 -17.98 25.40
N ALA A 149 -2.79 -17.36 26.34
CA ALA A 149 -2.75 -17.83 27.74
C ALA A 149 -4.12 -17.79 28.46
N THR A 150 -5.04 -16.94 28.00
CA THR A 150 -6.39 -16.80 28.57
C THR A 150 -7.37 -17.76 27.90
N SER A 151 -8.20 -18.48 28.66
CA SER A 151 -9.26 -19.34 28.11
C SER A 151 -10.32 -18.53 27.36
N GLN A 152 -10.82 -19.07 26.25
CA GLN A 152 -11.87 -18.47 25.43
C GLN A 152 -13.24 -18.64 26.07
N GLY A 153 -14.06 -17.60 26.06
CA GLY A 153 -15.52 -17.68 26.28
C GLY A 153 -16.30 -17.81 24.97
N ALA A 154 -15.72 -17.40 23.85
CA ALA A 154 -16.32 -17.51 22.53
C ALA A 154 -15.27 -17.82 21.46
N PHE A 155 -15.58 -18.77 20.57
CA PHE A 155 -14.73 -19.12 19.44
C PHE A 155 -15.57 -19.48 18.22
N ARG A 156 -15.20 -18.93 17.06
CA ARG A 156 -15.75 -19.29 15.75
C ARG A 156 -14.61 -19.29 14.74
N LEU A 157 -14.21 -20.48 14.33
CA LEU A 157 -13.26 -20.73 13.27
C LEU A 157 -14.02 -21.33 12.08
N GLN A 158 -13.88 -20.73 10.91
CA GLN A 158 -14.42 -21.27 9.67
C GLN A 158 -13.33 -21.28 8.61
N THR A 159 -13.18 -22.41 7.93
CA THR A 159 -12.35 -22.54 6.75
C THR A 159 -13.22 -22.66 5.51
N LEU A 160 -13.05 -21.75 4.56
CA LEU A 160 -13.75 -21.69 3.28
C LEU A 160 -12.73 -21.77 2.15
N LEU A 161 -12.80 -22.83 1.34
CA LEU A 161 -12.03 -22.96 0.12
C LEU A 161 -12.75 -22.24 -1.02
N LYS A 162 -12.01 -21.57 -1.90
CA LYS A 162 -12.55 -20.88 -3.09
C LYS A 162 -11.78 -21.26 -4.34
N THR A 163 -12.49 -21.39 -5.46
CA THR A 163 -11.92 -21.80 -6.76
C THR A 163 -11.32 -20.65 -7.55
N THR A 164 -11.66 -19.41 -7.21
CA THR A 164 -11.05 -18.20 -7.78
C THR A 164 -10.37 -17.39 -6.69
N ARG A 165 -9.30 -16.68 -7.07
CA ARG A 165 -8.63 -15.75 -6.16
C ARG A 165 -9.58 -14.59 -5.84
N VAL A 166 -9.80 -14.35 -4.55
CA VAL A 166 -10.53 -13.18 -4.07
C VAL A 166 -9.50 -12.17 -3.61
N GLN A 167 -9.57 -10.95 -4.13
CA GLN A 167 -8.72 -9.87 -3.67
C GLN A 167 -9.06 -9.51 -2.21
N SER A 168 -8.05 -9.12 -1.43
CA SER A 168 -8.26 -8.59 -0.08
C SER A 168 -9.22 -7.39 -0.10
N SER A 169 -9.99 -7.21 0.97
CA SER A 169 -10.96 -6.13 1.09
C SER A 169 -10.35 -4.77 0.78
N LEU A 170 -11.05 -3.96 -0.01
CA LEU A 170 -10.69 -2.57 -0.27
C LEU A 170 -11.12 -1.71 0.92
N PHE A 171 -10.26 -0.78 1.33
CA PHE A 171 -10.51 0.19 2.39
C PHE A 171 -10.71 1.59 1.78
N THR A 172 -11.48 2.45 2.44
CA THR A 172 -11.67 3.83 1.97
C THR A 172 -10.44 4.68 2.31
N LEU A 173 -10.19 5.72 1.52
CA LEU A 173 -9.03 6.62 1.69
C LEU A 173 -8.99 7.30 3.07
N SER A 174 -10.14 7.45 3.74
CA SER A 174 -10.26 8.12 5.04
C SER A 174 -10.10 7.19 6.24
N GLN A 175 -9.91 5.88 6.04
CA GLN A 175 -9.70 4.98 7.16
C GLN A 175 -8.30 5.15 7.74
N THR A 176 -8.23 5.35 9.06
CA THR A 176 -6.97 5.42 9.79
C THR A 176 -6.22 4.10 9.65
N VAL A 177 -5.06 4.12 9.00
CA VAL A 177 -4.17 2.95 8.94
C VAL A 177 -3.77 2.56 10.35
N SER A 178 -4.13 1.35 10.77
CA SER A 178 -3.78 0.80 12.09
C SER A 178 -3.00 -0.51 11.93
N GLY A 179 -2.25 -0.90 12.97
CA GLY A 179 -1.49 -2.15 12.97
C GLY A 179 -2.35 -3.43 12.90
N ASP A 180 -3.67 -3.31 13.02
CA ASP A 180 -4.62 -4.43 12.91
C ASP A 180 -5.12 -4.68 11.48
N MET A 181 -4.75 -3.82 10.53
CA MET A 181 -5.13 -3.95 9.12
C MET A 181 -4.30 -5.03 8.40
N PHE A 182 -4.91 -5.65 7.39
CA PHE A 182 -4.20 -6.56 6.50
C PHE A 182 -3.22 -5.77 5.62
N ALA A 183 -1.94 -6.11 5.67
CA ALA A 183 -0.92 -5.55 4.80
C ALA A 183 -0.62 -6.53 3.66
N GLU A 184 -0.64 -6.04 2.42
CA GLU A 184 -0.04 -6.74 1.28
C GLU A 184 1.38 -6.22 1.09
N LEU A 185 2.34 -7.12 0.85
CA LEU A 185 3.69 -6.70 0.50
C LEU A 185 3.67 -6.12 -0.93
N VAL A 186 3.70 -4.79 -1.01
CA VAL A 186 3.73 -4.06 -2.29
C VAL A 186 5.05 -3.33 -2.43
N LYS A 187 5.74 -3.50 -3.56
CA LYS A 187 6.85 -2.62 -3.96
C LYS A 187 6.28 -1.51 -4.84
N ALA A 188 6.16 -0.30 -4.27
CA ALA A 188 5.61 0.86 -4.96
C ALA A 188 6.69 1.92 -5.25
N GLN A 189 6.55 2.65 -6.36
CA GLN A 189 7.32 3.85 -6.68
C GLN A 189 6.37 5.04 -6.72
N LEU A 190 6.73 6.13 -6.04
CA LEU A 190 6.00 7.39 -6.14
C LEU A 190 6.53 8.18 -7.35
N THR A 191 5.62 8.67 -8.18
CA THR A 191 5.93 9.47 -9.38
C THR A 191 5.06 10.72 -9.36
N ALA A 192 5.61 11.88 -9.70
CA ALA A 192 4.90 13.17 -9.79
C ALA A 192 5.05 13.76 -11.20
N GLN A 193 4.09 14.56 -11.64
CA GLN A 193 4.18 15.31 -12.90
C GLN A 193 4.84 16.68 -12.65
N ASP A 194 5.80 17.07 -13.49
CA ASP A 194 6.41 18.39 -13.46
C ASP A 194 5.62 19.42 -14.29
N ASN A 195 6.04 20.69 -14.22
CA ASN A 195 5.38 21.80 -14.92
C ASN A 195 5.49 21.73 -16.45
N THR A 196 6.27 20.79 -16.99
CA THR A 196 6.35 20.51 -18.43
C THR A 196 5.41 19.39 -18.85
N GLY A 197 4.69 18.80 -17.89
CA GLY A 197 3.81 17.66 -18.10
C GLY A 197 4.52 16.31 -18.04
N SER A 198 5.81 16.26 -17.69
CA SER A 198 6.59 15.02 -17.64
C SER A 198 6.48 14.35 -16.27
N PHE A 199 6.41 13.03 -16.24
CA PHE A 199 6.32 12.26 -14.99
C PHE A 199 7.70 11.82 -14.51
N GLN A 200 8.06 12.15 -13.26
CA GLN A 200 9.36 11.86 -12.65
C GLN A 200 9.22 11.13 -11.31
N PRO A 201 10.08 10.15 -10.99
CA PRO A 201 10.08 9.48 -9.69
C PRO A 201 10.46 10.45 -8.57
N ILE A 202 9.80 10.32 -7.42
CA ILE A 202 10.17 11.05 -6.20
C ILE A 202 11.36 10.37 -5.55
N ASN A 203 12.48 11.09 -5.46
CA ASN A 203 13.73 10.58 -4.91
C ASN A 203 13.73 10.58 -3.37
N CYS A 204 14.60 9.75 -2.78
CA CYS A 204 14.93 9.81 -1.36
C CYS A 204 16.28 10.50 -1.11
N THR A 205 16.55 10.89 0.13
CA THR A 205 17.87 11.34 0.60
C THR A 205 18.80 10.13 0.75
N ASN A 206 20.11 10.38 0.89
CA ASN A 206 21.07 9.32 1.20
C ASN A 206 20.77 8.60 2.54
N GLY A 207 19.98 9.24 3.41
CA GLY A 207 19.48 8.64 4.67
C GLY A 207 18.13 7.93 4.55
N GLY A 208 17.58 7.77 3.33
CA GLY A 208 16.32 7.06 3.10
C GLY A 208 15.05 7.86 3.35
N ASN A 209 15.16 9.17 3.62
CA ASN A 209 13.97 10.03 3.81
C ASN A 209 13.39 10.46 2.47
N LEU A 210 12.07 10.60 2.36
CA LEU A 210 11.43 11.18 1.18
C LEU A 210 11.89 12.64 1.00
N LYS A 211 12.39 13.01 -0.19
CA LYS A 211 12.74 14.41 -0.48
C LYS A 211 11.47 15.21 -0.75
N VAL A 212 10.86 15.72 0.32
CA VAL A 212 9.84 16.77 0.25
C VAL A 212 10.53 18.11 0.54
N ALA A 213 10.46 19.05 -0.40
CA ALA A 213 10.92 20.41 -0.15
C ALA A 213 9.85 21.13 0.69
N VAL A 214 10.26 21.80 1.77
CA VAL A 214 9.35 22.64 2.59
C VAL A 214 9.16 24.02 1.93
N GLU A 215 10.07 24.42 1.05
CA GLU A 215 9.97 25.63 0.22
C GLU A 215 10.22 25.27 -1.24
N GLU A 216 9.25 25.58 -2.10
CA GLU A 216 9.44 25.64 -3.54
C GLU A 216 10.36 26.85 -3.83
N ILE A 217 11.63 26.62 -4.16
CA ILE A 217 12.52 27.71 -4.61
C ILE A 217 12.15 28.04 -6.07
N ASN A 218 10.99 28.67 -6.23
CA ASN A 218 10.55 29.37 -7.44
C ASN A 218 10.47 30.88 -7.17
N ALA A 219 11.30 31.41 -6.25
CA ALA A 219 11.45 32.85 -6.07
C ALA A 219 12.27 33.43 -7.23
N ALA A 220 11.63 33.62 -8.39
CA ALA A 220 12.15 34.55 -9.37
C ALA A 220 12.27 35.92 -8.70
N ILE A 221 13.43 36.57 -8.87
CA ILE A 221 13.66 37.93 -8.39
C ILE A 221 13.43 38.84 -9.59
N ASP A 222 12.26 39.46 -9.65
CA ASP A 222 11.83 40.23 -10.83
C ASP A 222 12.22 41.72 -10.77
N THR A 223 12.76 42.20 -9.64
CA THR A 223 13.12 43.61 -9.45
C THR A 223 14.33 43.76 -8.54
N ALA A 224 15.22 44.69 -8.90
CA ALA A 224 16.41 45.04 -8.12
C ALA A 224 16.44 46.55 -7.88
N THR A 225 16.76 46.97 -6.66
CA THR A 225 16.92 48.39 -6.31
C THR A 225 18.39 48.72 -6.14
N LEU A 226 18.89 49.68 -6.92
CA LEU A 226 20.27 50.15 -6.82
C LEU A 226 20.33 51.42 -5.97
N THR A 227 21.23 51.45 -4.99
CA THR A 227 21.51 52.64 -4.18
C THR A 227 23.01 52.85 -4.01
N ASN A 228 23.40 54.09 -3.77
CA ASN A 228 24.78 54.47 -3.50
C ASN A 228 24.83 55.20 -2.16
N VAL A 229 25.71 54.77 -1.25
CA VAL A 229 25.94 55.46 0.01
C VAL A 229 27.35 56.00 0.04
N THR A 230 27.49 57.33 0.14
CA THR A 230 28.79 58.00 0.22
C THR A 230 29.58 57.49 1.42
N ALA A 231 30.86 57.20 1.22
CA ALA A 231 31.72 56.68 2.26
C ALA A 231 31.93 57.71 3.38
N SER A 232 32.00 57.22 4.62
CA SER A 232 32.08 58.06 5.83
C SER A 232 32.99 57.45 6.88
N ALA A 233 33.74 58.31 7.57
CA ALA A 233 34.51 57.93 8.76
C ALA A 233 33.65 57.80 10.03
N SER A 234 32.34 58.04 9.92
CA SER A 234 31.32 57.76 10.92
C SER A 234 30.38 56.66 10.41
N SER A 235 29.75 55.91 11.32
CA SER A 235 28.74 54.90 10.93
C SER A 235 27.61 55.53 10.14
N VAL A 236 27.26 54.93 9.01
CA VAL A 236 26.13 55.30 8.15
C VAL A 236 25.31 54.06 7.82
N GLN A 237 24.01 54.23 7.63
CA GLN A 237 23.12 53.15 7.22
C GLN A 237 23.30 52.87 5.72
N LEU A 238 23.58 51.61 5.37
CA LEU A 238 23.61 51.13 3.99
C LEU A 238 22.22 50.69 3.52
N LEU A 239 21.52 49.91 4.35
CA LEU A 239 20.15 49.47 4.10
C LEU A 239 19.35 49.51 5.39
N ALA A 240 18.09 49.94 5.31
CA ALA A 240 17.14 49.79 6.41
C ALA A 240 16.78 48.31 6.62
N ALA A 241 16.11 47.98 7.73
CA ALA A 241 15.55 46.66 7.90
C ALA A 241 14.44 46.43 6.86
N ASN A 242 14.50 45.29 6.17
CA ASN A 242 13.57 44.89 5.14
C ASN A 242 13.26 43.40 5.30
N ALA A 243 12.06 43.08 5.80
CA ALA A 243 11.63 41.71 6.02
C ALA A 243 11.52 40.90 4.72
N ASP A 244 11.35 41.58 3.58
CA ASP A 244 11.16 40.96 2.27
C ASP A 244 12.47 40.77 1.50
N ARG A 245 13.61 41.26 2.02
CA ARG A 245 14.92 41.16 1.35
C ARG A 245 15.23 39.69 0.99
N LYS A 246 15.36 39.44 -0.31
CA LYS A 246 15.74 38.14 -0.89
C LYS A 246 17.23 38.04 -1.14
N MET A 247 17.92 39.16 -1.33
CA MET A 247 19.39 39.24 -1.37
C MET A 247 19.84 40.70 -1.22
N ALA A 248 21.13 40.92 -0.93
CA ALA A 248 21.77 42.20 -1.24
C ALA A 248 23.23 41.97 -1.66
N VAL A 249 23.70 42.83 -2.56
CA VAL A 249 25.09 42.89 -3.04
C VAL A 249 25.66 44.24 -2.67
N PHE A 250 26.85 44.26 -2.05
CA PHE A 250 27.58 45.46 -1.66
C PHE A 250 28.93 45.48 -2.37
N VAL A 251 29.29 46.57 -3.04
CA VAL A 251 30.62 46.77 -3.65
C VAL A 251 31.27 47.99 -3.03
N ASN A 252 32.44 47.79 -2.42
CA ASN A 252 33.21 48.88 -1.82
C ASN A 252 33.97 49.66 -2.90
N ASP A 253 33.30 50.62 -3.54
CA ASP A 253 33.86 51.56 -4.51
C ASP A 253 34.40 52.81 -3.81
N SER A 254 35.30 52.59 -2.84
CA SER A 254 36.00 53.64 -2.11
C SER A 254 37.49 53.34 -2.01
N ASP A 255 38.28 54.33 -1.61
CA ASP A 255 39.73 54.20 -1.44
C ASP A 255 40.16 53.60 -0.09
N LYS A 256 39.19 53.20 0.76
CA LYS A 256 39.45 52.65 2.12
C LYS A 256 38.70 51.36 2.38
N ASN A 257 39.15 50.65 3.41
CA ASN A 257 38.46 49.49 3.94
C ASN A 257 37.09 49.88 4.53
N ALA A 258 36.05 49.15 4.15
CA ALA A 258 34.69 49.27 4.65
C ALA A 258 34.40 48.16 5.67
N TYR A 259 33.90 48.53 6.83
CA TYR A 259 33.53 47.63 7.92
C TYR A 259 32.00 47.57 8.00
N ILE A 260 31.42 46.53 7.41
CA ILE A 260 29.97 46.33 7.31
C ILE A 260 29.48 45.55 8.54
N LYS A 261 28.44 46.04 9.20
CA LYS A 261 27.80 45.40 10.35
C LYS A 261 26.38 44.95 9.99
N PHE A 262 26.06 43.70 10.29
CA PHE A 262 24.67 43.25 10.35
C PHE A 262 24.05 43.76 11.65
N GLY A 263 23.38 44.90 11.57
CA GLY A 263 22.90 45.71 12.70
C GLY A 263 23.33 47.18 12.56
N THR A 264 22.97 47.98 13.56
CA THR A 264 23.26 49.43 13.58
C THR A 264 24.59 49.75 14.27
N THR A 265 25.10 50.96 14.04
CA THR A 265 26.30 51.52 14.69
C THR A 265 27.55 50.67 14.44
N ALA A 266 27.98 50.63 13.18
CA ALA A 266 29.23 49.98 12.78
C ALA A 266 30.45 50.72 13.34
N SER A 267 31.48 49.96 13.73
CA SER A 267 32.79 50.50 14.10
C SER A 267 33.90 49.65 13.50
N THR A 268 35.14 50.16 13.49
CA THR A 268 36.33 49.40 13.05
C THR A 268 36.66 48.21 13.94
N THR A 269 35.99 48.07 15.09
CA THR A 269 36.15 46.98 16.06
C THR A 269 34.87 46.16 16.26
N SER A 270 33.74 46.57 15.67
CA SER A 270 32.44 45.90 15.73
C SER A 270 31.79 45.92 14.35
N TYR A 271 32.04 44.85 13.60
CA TYR A 271 31.57 44.63 12.24
C TYR A 271 31.41 43.12 11.97
N SER A 272 30.71 42.78 10.89
CA SER A 272 30.50 41.40 10.42
C SER A 272 31.39 41.06 9.24
N TYR A 273 31.63 42.01 8.33
CA TYR A 273 32.48 41.85 7.16
C TYR A 273 33.42 43.04 6.98
N LEU A 274 34.66 42.74 6.56
CA LEU A 274 35.64 43.73 6.11
C LEU A 274 35.77 43.62 4.59
N LEU A 275 35.47 44.70 3.88
CA LEU A 275 35.65 44.79 2.43
C LEU A 275 36.78 45.77 2.16
N THR A 276 37.87 45.30 1.57
CA THR A 276 38.90 46.19 1.01
C THR A 276 38.37 46.93 -0.22
N SER A 277 39.08 47.95 -0.68
CA SER A 277 38.72 48.67 -1.91
C SER A 277 38.49 47.70 -3.07
N GLY A 278 37.38 47.86 -3.79
CA GLY A 278 36.96 47.04 -4.93
C GLY A 278 36.34 45.68 -4.57
N GLN A 279 36.24 45.28 -3.30
CA GLN A 279 35.63 44.01 -2.93
C GLN A 279 34.10 44.04 -2.94
N THR A 280 33.52 42.85 -3.14
CA THR A 280 32.07 42.61 -3.16
C THR A 280 31.66 41.70 -2.01
N LEU A 281 30.50 41.96 -1.41
CA LEU A 281 29.79 41.07 -0.49
C LEU A 281 28.40 40.76 -1.06
N GLU A 282 28.13 39.47 -1.25
CA GLU A 282 26.77 38.95 -1.46
C GLU A 282 26.27 38.34 -0.15
N LEU A 283 25.05 38.67 0.29
CA LEU A 283 24.55 38.17 1.58
C LEU A 283 24.44 36.63 1.61
N PRO A 284 25.01 35.96 2.62
CA PRO A 284 24.89 34.52 2.76
C PRO A 284 23.45 34.11 3.10
N LYS A 285 23.08 32.86 2.78
CA LYS A 285 21.81 32.27 3.23
C LYS A 285 21.96 31.71 4.65
N PRO A 286 20.97 31.89 5.56
CA PRO A 286 19.75 32.70 5.39
C PRO A 286 20.06 34.20 5.30
N VAL A 287 19.34 34.90 4.43
CA VAL A 287 19.59 36.31 4.10
C VAL A 287 19.21 37.19 5.30
N TYR A 288 20.13 38.06 5.70
CA TYR A 288 19.91 38.98 6.82
C TYR A 288 18.97 40.13 6.43
N THR A 289 17.80 40.19 7.07
CA THR A 289 16.72 41.17 6.80
C THR A 289 16.76 42.40 7.73
N GLY A 290 17.64 42.42 8.72
CA GLY A 290 17.82 43.57 9.61
C GLY A 290 18.47 44.78 8.92
N GLY A 291 18.57 45.90 9.65
CA GLY A 291 19.30 47.08 9.19
C GLY A 291 20.80 46.79 9.09
N ILE A 292 21.46 47.37 8.08
CA ILE A 292 22.88 47.16 7.81
C ILE A 292 23.57 48.52 7.81
N ASP A 293 24.49 48.72 8.75
CA ASP A 293 25.33 49.91 8.83
C ASP A 293 26.75 49.62 8.37
N CYS A 294 27.47 50.67 7.98
CA CYS A 294 28.88 50.60 7.59
C CYS A 294 29.64 51.84 8.05
N ILE A 295 30.93 51.65 8.28
CA ILE A 295 31.92 52.70 8.50
C ILE A 295 33.15 52.40 7.66
N TRP A 296 33.83 53.43 7.18
CA TRP A 296 35.11 53.29 6.48
C TRP A 296 36.27 53.73 7.36
N ALA A 297 37.45 53.18 7.10
CA ALA A 297 38.67 53.69 7.71
C ALA A 297 38.87 55.19 7.40
N ALA A 298 39.54 55.92 8.31
CA ALA A 298 39.61 57.39 8.29
C ALA A 298 40.08 58.01 6.96
N SER A 299 39.59 59.23 6.68
CA SER A 299 39.82 60.01 5.45
C SER A 299 39.54 59.20 4.17
N VAL A 300 38.27 58.99 3.89
CA VAL A 300 37.77 58.18 2.76
C VAL A 300 37.15 59.04 1.67
N THR A 301 37.29 58.61 0.42
CA THR A 301 36.60 59.10 -0.78
C THR A 301 35.97 57.93 -1.52
N GLY A 302 34.76 58.11 -2.04
CA GLY A 302 34.03 57.09 -2.80
C GLY A 302 32.69 56.71 -2.16
N SER A 303 32.17 55.53 -2.45
CA SER A 303 30.84 55.09 -2.01
C SER A 303 30.73 53.56 -1.89
N MET A 304 29.73 53.08 -1.15
CA MET A 304 29.23 51.71 -1.32
C MET A 304 28.23 51.68 -2.48
N ARG A 305 28.41 50.77 -3.43
CA ARG A 305 27.37 50.43 -4.43
C ARG A 305 26.54 49.29 -3.86
N ILE A 306 25.22 49.43 -3.86
CA ILE A 306 24.33 48.46 -3.25
C ILE A 306 23.26 48.06 -4.25
N THR A 307 23.03 46.76 -4.38
CA THR A 307 21.87 46.20 -5.09
C THR A 307 21.07 45.36 -4.09
N GLU A 308 19.83 45.73 -3.81
CA GLU A 308 18.90 44.95 -2.98
C GLU A 308 17.86 44.26 -3.86
N LEU A 309 17.62 42.98 -3.58
CA LEU A 309 16.69 42.08 -4.28
C LEU A 309 15.56 41.65 -3.35
#